data_AF-A0A850NJM8-F1
#
_entry.id   AF-A0A850NJM8-F1
#
_cell.length_a   1.000
_cell.length_b   1.000
_cell.length_c   1.000
_cell.angle_alpha   90.00
_cell.angle_beta   90.00
_cell.angle_gamma   90.00
#
_symmetry.space_group_name_H-M   'P 1'
#
loop_
_entity.id
_entity.type
_entity.pdbx_description
1 polymer ?
#
loop_
_entity_poly.entity_id
_entity_poly.type
_entity_poly.pdbx_seq_one_letter_code
_entity_poly.pdbx_strand_id
1 'polypeptide(L)'
;MNKIHAEFISKLERHYGKYDPNTNKFESTSNSKIARDLFYSDSQFSRLINNTASEGELTRALRNVQRLLDVNELRGKVKKLGEKPSDSFFSNKKYLFGIGLLLLACILATYMITRSNETIDQTEELSEETRYEMLRWGFENNYVKPYVRLKELPEDCYYPCYKYQGKWKLKEEYKIPFFRERNGFHYVAKEVVMYARCMDERDDRGESFEGYEYQKHEIWYDKREVPIDSFLTKDANPKLISSYMNSNFEDDPNYVKIAYVHTFFKTEFSIDGEQIQRSGKAIGRDIEFVPQEVLEKEAVSAKLLNELKSETNSIAKNLLDDFSKPITCNPTMAPNVDFNQIKEGDVLSFDCQFSTGRFLVDYNKSYIFTDQYISTFCR
;
A
#
# COMPACT_ATOMS: atom_id res chain seq x y z
N MET A 1 -8.12 -34.82 -27.29
CA MET A 1 -8.48 -33.41 -27.01
C MET A 1 -8.49 -33.23 -25.50
N ASN A 2 -7.75 -32.26 -24.96
CA ASN A 2 -7.70 -32.03 -23.52
C ASN A 2 -9.08 -31.49 -23.07
N LYS A 3 -9.77 -32.23 -22.18
CA LYS A 3 -11.13 -31.88 -21.72
C LYS A 3 -11.18 -30.48 -21.08
N ILE A 4 -10.11 -30.10 -20.37
CA ILE A 4 -9.99 -28.82 -19.67
C ILE A 4 -9.79 -27.68 -20.67
N HIS A 5 -9.02 -27.91 -21.74
CA HIS A 5 -8.86 -26.93 -22.82
C HIS A 5 -10.18 -26.71 -23.58
N ALA A 6 -10.93 -27.78 -23.88
CA ALA A 6 -12.24 -27.67 -24.52
C ALA A 6 -13.24 -26.87 -23.65
N GLU A 7 -13.24 -27.10 -22.34
CA GLU A 7 -14.06 -26.31 -21.40
C GLU A 7 -13.62 -24.85 -21.36
N PHE A 8 -12.32 -24.59 -21.39
CA PHE A 8 -11.74 -23.24 -21.40
C PHE A 8 -12.21 -22.46 -22.63
N ILE A 9 -12.11 -23.06 -23.83
CA ILE A 9 -12.61 -22.45 -25.06
C ILE A 9 -14.13 -22.21 -24.99
N SER A 10 -14.90 -23.20 -24.54
CA SER A 10 -16.36 -23.06 -24.46
C SER A 10 -16.81 -21.93 -23.54
N LYS A 11 -16.13 -21.70 -22.41
CA LYS A 11 -16.44 -20.57 -21.51
C LYS A 11 -16.07 -19.22 -22.14
N LEU A 12 -14.96 -19.14 -22.85
CA LEU A 12 -14.59 -17.94 -23.58
C LEU A 12 -15.58 -17.63 -24.70
N GLU A 13 -16.10 -18.64 -25.40
CA GLU A 13 -17.09 -18.44 -26.46
C GLU A 13 -18.38 -17.80 -25.97
N ARG A 14 -18.79 -18.10 -24.73
CA ARG A 14 -19.96 -17.47 -24.09
C ARG A 14 -19.80 -15.97 -23.88
N HIS A 15 -18.57 -15.46 -23.79
CA HIS A 15 -18.30 -14.06 -23.52
C HIS A 15 -17.76 -13.29 -24.72
N TYR A 16 -16.89 -13.91 -25.52
CA TYR A 16 -16.14 -13.28 -26.61
C TYR A 16 -16.59 -13.72 -28.01
N GLY A 17 -17.69 -14.48 -28.10
CA GLY A 17 -18.25 -14.94 -29.37
C GLY A 17 -17.54 -16.16 -29.93
N LYS A 18 -17.84 -16.51 -31.18
CA LYS A 18 -17.45 -17.79 -31.79
C LYS A 18 -15.92 -17.96 -31.92
N TYR A 19 -15.43 -19.15 -31.61
CA TYR A 19 -14.03 -19.54 -31.74
C TYR A 19 -13.75 -20.22 -33.09
N ASP A 20 -12.67 -19.83 -33.77
CA ASP A 20 -12.15 -20.49 -34.96
C ASP A 20 -10.98 -21.42 -34.60
N PRO A 21 -11.18 -22.75 -34.64
CA PRO A 21 -10.14 -23.72 -34.30
C PRO A 21 -9.01 -23.81 -35.34
N ASN A 22 -9.18 -23.27 -36.54
CA ASN A 22 -8.11 -23.28 -37.56
C ASN A 22 -7.07 -22.20 -37.31
N THR A 23 -7.48 -21.09 -36.71
CA THR A 23 -6.61 -19.92 -36.45
C THR A 23 -6.36 -19.68 -34.95
N ASN A 24 -7.02 -20.43 -34.07
CA ASN A 24 -7.02 -20.28 -32.61
C ASN A 24 -7.37 -18.85 -32.16
N LYS A 25 -8.40 -18.25 -32.78
CA LYS A 25 -8.85 -16.87 -32.54
C LYS A 25 -10.37 -16.80 -32.37
N PHE A 26 -10.83 -15.73 -31.73
CA PHE A 26 -12.25 -15.40 -31.61
C PHE A 26 -12.65 -14.40 -32.70
N GLU A 27 -13.81 -14.59 -33.31
CA GLU A 27 -14.27 -13.78 -34.46
C GLU A 27 -14.51 -12.31 -34.06
N SER A 28 -14.98 -12.06 -32.83
CA SER A 28 -15.38 -10.72 -32.39
C SER A 28 -14.34 -9.96 -31.56
N THR A 29 -13.32 -10.66 -31.05
CA THR A 29 -12.39 -10.12 -30.04
C THR A 29 -10.97 -10.65 -30.26
N SER A 30 -9.98 -9.76 -30.25
CA SER A 30 -8.58 -10.18 -30.41
C SER A 30 -8.05 -10.93 -29.18
N ASN A 31 -7.19 -11.93 -29.40
CA ASN A 31 -6.57 -12.71 -28.32
C ASN A 31 -5.83 -11.82 -27.30
N SER A 32 -5.19 -10.73 -27.73
CA SER A 32 -4.55 -9.78 -26.80
C SER A 32 -5.55 -9.03 -25.91
N LYS A 33 -6.75 -8.76 -26.41
CA LYS A 33 -7.81 -8.15 -25.59
C LYS A 33 -8.32 -9.15 -24.55
N ILE A 34 -8.57 -10.39 -24.97
CA ILE A 34 -8.98 -11.47 -24.06
C ILE A 34 -7.90 -11.74 -23.00
N ALA A 35 -6.62 -11.73 -23.40
CA ALA A 35 -5.50 -11.89 -22.48
C ALA A 35 -5.54 -10.83 -21.37
N ARG A 36 -5.70 -9.56 -21.73
CA ARG A 36 -5.79 -8.44 -20.76
C ARG A 36 -7.00 -8.55 -19.84
N ASP A 37 -8.17 -8.87 -20.39
CA ASP A 37 -9.40 -9.03 -19.59
C ASP A 37 -9.29 -10.17 -18.56
N LEU A 38 -8.47 -11.18 -18.85
CA LEU A 38 -8.20 -12.32 -17.98
C LEU A 38 -6.91 -12.18 -17.15
N PHE A 39 -6.24 -11.03 -17.22
CA PHE A 39 -4.98 -10.73 -16.53
C PHE A 39 -3.81 -11.66 -16.89
N TYR A 40 -3.72 -12.05 -18.17
CA TYR A 40 -2.61 -12.79 -18.75
C TYR A 40 -1.78 -11.90 -19.69
N SER A 41 -0.48 -12.19 -19.80
CA SER A 41 0.30 -11.66 -20.93
C SER A 41 -0.13 -12.32 -22.24
N ASP A 42 0.11 -11.65 -23.37
CA ASP A 42 -0.17 -12.20 -24.70
C ASP A 42 0.55 -13.55 -24.93
N SER A 43 1.75 -13.70 -24.39
CA SER A 43 2.53 -14.95 -24.47
C SER A 43 1.92 -16.09 -23.63
N GLN A 44 1.44 -15.80 -22.42
CA GLN A 44 0.76 -16.78 -21.57
C GLN A 44 -0.58 -17.19 -22.17
N PHE A 45 -1.36 -16.23 -22.64
CA PHE A 45 -2.65 -16.49 -23.28
C PHE A 45 -2.47 -17.27 -24.59
N SER A 46 -1.42 -16.99 -25.36
CA SER A 46 -1.06 -17.78 -26.54
C SER A 46 -0.81 -19.25 -26.20
N ARG A 47 -0.14 -19.54 -25.08
CA ARG A 47 0.07 -20.94 -24.63
C ARG A 47 -1.24 -21.61 -24.23
N LEU A 48 -2.14 -20.88 -23.56
CA LEU A 48 -3.45 -21.37 -23.17
C LEU A 48 -4.32 -21.69 -24.39
N ILE A 49 -4.38 -20.78 -25.37
CA ILE A 49 -5.23 -20.95 -26.55
C ILE A 49 -4.72 -22.06 -27.47
N ASN A 50 -3.40 -22.19 -27.62
CA ASN A 50 -2.78 -23.23 -28.43
C ASN A 50 -2.66 -24.60 -27.73
N ASN A 51 -3.25 -24.76 -26.54
CA ASN A 51 -3.19 -26.00 -25.74
C ASN A 51 -1.76 -26.50 -25.46
N THR A 52 -0.81 -25.58 -25.26
CA THR A 52 0.59 -25.87 -24.89
C THR A 52 0.90 -25.47 -23.43
N ALA A 53 -0.10 -24.96 -22.72
CA ALA A 53 -0.04 -24.72 -21.29
C ALA A 53 -0.19 -26.04 -20.50
N SER A 54 0.40 -26.09 -19.31
CA SER A 54 0.21 -27.20 -18.38
C SER A 54 -1.25 -27.29 -17.90
N GLU A 55 -1.66 -28.47 -17.42
CA GLU A 55 -3.00 -28.68 -16.88
C GLU A 55 -3.34 -27.73 -15.72
N GLY A 56 -2.35 -27.46 -14.85
CA GLY A 56 -2.48 -26.51 -13.75
C GLY A 56 -2.62 -25.05 -14.21
N GLU A 57 -2.02 -24.68 -15.35
CA GLU A 57 -2.20 -23.36 -15.97
C GLU A 57 -3.61 -23.22 -16.58
N LEU A 58 -4.10 -24.24 -17.29
CA LEU A 58 -5.45 -24.26 -17.87
C LEU A 58 -6.54 -24.23 -16.78
N THR A 59 -6.34 -24.96 -15.68
CA THR A 59 -7.28 -24.96 -14.54
C THR A 59 -7.38 -23.59 -13.88
N ARG A 60 -6.25 -22.88 -13.73
CA ARG A 60 -6.22 -21.50 -13.25
C ARG A 60 -6.92 -20.55 -14.22
N ALA A 61 -6.69 -20.71 -15.51
CA ALA A 61 -7.32 -19.89 -16.53
C ALA A 61 -8.85 -20.06 -16.55
N LEU A 62 -9.35 -21.29 -16.41
CA LEU A 62 -10.78 -21.59 -16.29
C LEU A 62 -11.44 -20.87 -15.11
N ARG A 63 -10.77 -20.83 -13.95
CA ARG A 63 -11.27 -20.11 -12.77
C ARG A 63 -11.33 -18.60 -13.02
N ASN A 64 -10.35 -18.04 -13.71
CA ASN A 64 -10.33 -16.61 -14.05
C ASN A 64 -11.46 -16.23 -15.02
N VAL A 65 -11.74 -17.06 -16.02
CA VAL A 65 -12.87 -16.87 -16.94
C VAL A 65 -14.20 -16.94 -16.18
N GLN A 66 -14.36 -17.87 -15.25
CA GLN A 66 -15.57 -17.96 -14.42
C GLN A 66 -15.78 -16.69 -13.59
N ARG A 67 -14.73 -16.19 -12.93
CA ARG A 67 -14.79 -14.95 -12.14
C ARG A 67 -15.23 -13.75 -12.99
N LEU A 68 -14.75 -13.66 -14.23
CA LEU A 68 -15.16 -12.60 -15.15
C LEU A 68 -16.65 -12.67 -15.50
N LEU A 69 -17.18 -13.88 -15.73
CA LEU A 69 -18.60 -14.10 -15.99
C LEU A 69 -19.46 -13.69 -14.78
N ASP A 70 -19.06 -14.09 -13.57
CA ASP A 70 -19.80 -13.81 -12.33
C ASP A 70 -19.86 -12.29 -12.05
N VAL A 71 -18.74 -11.57 -12.24
CA VAL A 71 -18.67 -10.11 -12.09
C VAL A 71 -19.61 -9.40 -13.07
N ASN A 72 -19.68 -9.86 -14.32
CA ASN A 72 -20.55 -9.27 -15.32
C ASN A 72 -22.04 -9.51 -15.02
N GLU A 73 -22.39 -10.69 -14.49
CA GLU A 73 -23.76 -10.98 -14.05
C GLU A 73 -24.19 -10.05 -12.89
N LEU A 74 -23.32 -9.84 -11.90
CA LEU A 74 -23.58 -8.96 -10.77
C LEU A 74 -23.77 -7.50 -11.21
N ARG A 75 -22.92 -6.99 -12.10
CA ARG A 75 -23.08 -5.65 -12.68
C ARG A 75 -24.41 -5.48 -13.41
N GLY A 76 -24.87 -6.51 -14.12
CA GLY A 76 -26.18 -6.52 -14.78
C GLY A 76 -27.36 -6.44 -13.80
N LYS A 77 -27.26 -7.11 -12.64
CA LYS A 77 -28.28 -7.08 -11.59
C LYS A 77 -28.35 -5.71 -10.89
N VAL A 78 -27.21 -5.09 -10.60
CA VAL A 78 -27.15 -3.74 -9.99
C VAL A 78 -27.80 -2.69 -10.90
N LYS A 79 -27.57 -2.77 -12.21
CA LYS A 79 -28.13 -1.81 -13.17
C LYS A 79 -29.66 -1.86 -13.26
N LYS A 80 -30.27 -3.03 -13.02
CA LYS A 80 -31.74 -3.21 -13.01
C LYS A 80 -32.43 -2.70 -11.74
N LEU A 81 -31.69 -2.49 -10.65
CA LEU A 81 -32.22 -2.00 -9.37
C LEU A 81 -32.31 -0.46 -9.30
N GLY A 82 -31.75 0.26 -10.29
CA GLY A 82 -31.68 1.72 -10.33
C GLY A 82 -32.85 2.44 -11.02
N GLU A 83 -33.79 1.72 -11.65
CA GLU A 83 -34.96 2.35 -12.30
C GLU A 83 -36.17 2.34 -11.36
N LYS A 84 -36.51 3.51 -10.78
CA LYS A 84 -37.75 3.70 -10.00
C LYS A 84 -38.93 3.99 -10.93
N PRO A 85 -40.11 3.37 -10.72
CA PRO A 85 -41.33 3.75 -11.42
C PRO A 85 -41.92 5.05 -10.85
N SER A 86 -42.45 5.90 -11.76
CA SER A 86 -43.05 7.20 -11.46
C SER A 86 -44.55 7.11 -11.16
N ASP A 87 -44.94 7.84 -10.13
CA ASP A 87 -46.12 8.69 -9.99
C ASP A 87 -47.57 8.17 -9.77
N SER A 88 -48.06 8.65 -8.62
CA SER A 88 -49.30 9.42 -8.43
C SER A 88 -50.59 8.69 -8.10
N PHE A 89 -50.99 8.81 -6.83
CA PHE A 89 -52.40 8.80 -6.43
C PHE A 89 -52.51 9.70 -5.20
N PHE A 90 -53.15 10.87 -5.28
CA PHE A 90 -53.97 11.42 -4.18
C PHE A 90 -54.87 12.57 -4.68
N SER A 91 -56.17 12.31 -4.71
CA SER A 91 -57.24 13.30 -4.87
C SER A 91 -58.25 13.09 -3.74
N ASN A 92 -58.18 13.90 -2.68
CA ASN A 92 -59.34 14.41 -1.92
C ASN A 92 -58.91 15.37 -0.79
N LYS A 93 -59.05 16.68 -1.06
CA LYS A 93 -58.40 17.81 -0.36
C LYS A 93 -58.98 18.23 1.01
N LYS A 94 -59.76 17.40 1.71
CA LYS A 94 -60.30 17.80 3.04
C LYS A 94 -59.85 16.91 4.20
N TYR A 95 -59.55 15.64 3.96
CA TYR A 95 -58.87 14.78 4.95
C TYR A 95 -57.34 14.92 4.89
N LEU A 96 -56.81 15.39 3.76
CA LEU A 96 -55.38 15.62 3.52
C LEU A 96 -54.76 16.71 4.39
N PHE A 97 -55.54 17.70 4.86
CA PHE A 97 -55.00 18.75 5.71
C PHE A 97 -54.85 18.29 7.17
N GLY A 98 -55.81 17.49 7.67
CA GLY A 98 -55.74 16.88 8.99
C GLY A 98 -54.70 15.77 9.07
N ILE A 99 -54.67 14.88 8.06
CA ILE A 99 -53.62 13.86 7.92
C ILE A 99 -52.27 14.52 7.65
N GLY A 100 -52.23 15.62 6.90
CA GLY A 100 -51.03 16.40 6.63
C GLY A 100 -50.45 17.04 7.88
N LEU A 101 -51.27 17.64 8.74
CA LEU A 101 -50.83 18.19 10.03
C LEU A 101 -50.36 17.10 11.00
N LEU A 102 -51.04 15.95 11.02
CA LEU A 102 -50.67 14.83 11.88
C LEU A 102 -49.38 14.15 11.37
N LEU A 103 -49.21 14.04 10.04
CA LEU A 103 -47.94 13.64 9.43
C LEU A 103 -46.86 14.67 9.66
N LEU A 104 -47.13 15.98 9.59
CA LEU A 104 -46.14 17.02 9.86
C LEU A 104 -45.71 16.98 11.33
N ALA A 105 -46.65 16.74 12.26
CA ALA A 105 -46.35 16.56 13.68
C ALA A 105 -45.59 15.26 13.94
N CYS A 106 -45.94 14.16 13.28
CA CYS A 106 -45.19 12.91 13.34
C CYS A 106 -43.81 13.03 12.69
N ILE A 107 -43.66 13.78 11.59
CA ILE A 107 -42.38 14.07 10.92
C ILE A 107 -41.54 14.99 11.79
N LEU A 108 -42.12 16.00 12.45
CA LEU A 108 -41.41 16.87 13.39
C LEU A 108 -41.01 16.11 14.66
N ALA A 109 -41.87 15.24 15.18
CA ALA A 109 -41.58 14.41 16.33
C ALA A 109 -40.51 13.36 15.99
N THR A 110 -40.61 12.69 14.83
CA THR A 110 -39.55 11.79 14.36
C THR A 110 -38.27 12.55 14.05
N TYR A 111 -38.31 13.74 13.43
CA TYR A 111 -37.14 14.59 13.22
C TYR A 111 -36.47 15.02 14.52
N MET A 112 -37.24 15.32 15.57
CA MET A 112 -36.70 15.64 16.90
C MET A 112 -36.12 14.41 17.60
N ILE A 113 -36.77 13.24 17.45
CA ILE A 113 -36.30 11.97 18.04
C ILE A 113 -35.09 11.41 17.29
N THR A 114 -35.04 11.50 15.96
CA THR A 114 -33.88 11.14 15.15
C THR A 114 -32.76 12.16 15.34
N ARG A 115 -33.03 13.46 15.49
CA ARG A 115 -31.96 14.42 15.82
C ARG A 115 -31.38 14.23 17.23
N SER A 116 -32.14 13.67 18.18
CA SER A 116 -31.60 13.27 19.49
C SER A 116 -30.90 11.90 19.50
N ASN A 117 -31.16 11.04 18.50
CA ASN A 117 -30.60 9.68 18.41
C ASN A 117 -29.72 9.44 17.16
N GLU A 118 -29.46 10.45 16.33
CA GLU A 118 -28.48 10.43 15.23
C GLU A 118 -27.14 10.98 15.74
N THR A 119 -26.58 10.24 16.69
CA THR A 119 -25.15 9.91 16.63
C THR A 119 -25.04 8.40 16.40
N ILE A 120 -25.78 7.91 15.39
CA ILE A 120 -25.42 6.67 14.73
C ILE A 120 -24.46 7.09 13.64
N ASP A 121 -23.19 7.09 14.03
CA ASP A 121 -22.04 7.14 13.15
C ASP A 121 -22.06 5.86 12.29
N GLN A 122 -22.90 5.87 11.26
CA GLN A 122 -22.81 4.99 10.12
C GLN A 122 -22.52 5.84 8.90
N THR A 123 -21.44 6.61 9.00
CA THR A 123 -20.51 6.62 7.90
C THR A 123 -20.00 5.18 7.80
N GLU A 124 -20.66 4.32 7.02
CA GLU A 124 -19.85 3.45 6.16
C GLU A 124 -19.08 4.44 5.29
N GLU A 125 -17.97 4.96 5.83
CA GLU A 125 -16.84 5.32 5.00
C GLU A 125 -16.71 4.10 4.10
N LEU A 126 -17.05 4.26 2.82
CA LEU A 126 -16.33 3.54 1.79
C LEU A 126 -14.88 3.77 2.17
N SER A 127 -14.27 2.80 2.85
CA SER A 127 -12.90 2.96 3.34
C SER A 127 -12.14 3.33 2.09
N GLU A 128 -11.65 4.57 2.01
CA GLU A 128 -10.83 4.97 0.88
C GLU A 128 -9.77 3.88 0.81
N GLU A 129 -9.81 3.06 -0.25
CA GLU A 129 -8.87 1.95 -0.39
C GLU A 129 -7.49 2.57 -0.40
N THR A 130 -6.84 2.56 0.76
CA THR A 130 -5.53 3.18 0.90
C THR A 130 -4.56 2.35 0.08
N ARG A 131 -3.50 2.97 -0.45
CA ARG A 131 -2.45 2.24 -1.17
C ARG A 131 -1.82 1.13 -0.32
N TYR A 132 -2.01 1.15 0.99
CA TYR A 132 -1.60 0.13 1.93
C TYR A 132 -2.47 -1.15 1.92
N GLU A 133 -3.74 -1.07 1.51
CA GLU A 133 -4.70 -2.18 1.68
C GLU A 133 -4.28 -3.47 0.97
N MET A 134 -3.64 -3.40 -0.19
CA MET A 134 -3.15 -4.61 -0.88
C MET A 134 -2.08 -5.34 -0.06
N LEU A 135 -1.14 -4.60 0.52
CA LEU A 135 -0.11 -5.17 1.38
C LEU A 135 -0.73 -5.75 2.64
N ARG A 136 -1.60 -4.97 3.30
CA ARG A 136 -2.35 -5.39 4.48
C ARG A 136 -3.12 -6.69 4.21
N TRP A 137 -3.88 -6.73 3.13
CA TRP A 137 -4.64 -7.91 2.74
C TRP A 137 -3.72 -9.11 2.61
N GLY A 138 -2.57 -8.99 1.95
CA GLY A 138 -1.63 -10.11 1.75
C GLY A 138 -1.11 -10.79 3.02
N PHE A 139 -1.11 -10.09 4.16
CA PHE A 139 -0.55 -10.57 5.42
C PHE A 139 -1.57 -10.76 6.55
N GLU A 140 -2.65 -9.98 6.57
CA GLU A 140 -3.68 -10.02 7.63
C GLU A 140 -4.89 -10.89 7.26
N ASN A 141 -4.97 -11.40 6.02
CA ASN A 141 -6.10 -12.23 5.62
C ASN A 141 -5.98 -13.69 6.09
N ASN A 142 -7.11 -14.39 6.20
CA ASN A 142 -7.15 -15.78 6.67
C ASN A 142 -6.82 -16.84 5.60
N TYR A 143 -6.75 -16.45 4.33
CA TYR A 143 -6.59 -17.32 3.16
C TYR A 143 -5.13 -17.51 2.75
N VAL A 144 -4.31 -16.47 2.89
CA VAL A 144 -2.87 -16.47 2.62
C VAL A 144 -2.18 -16.48 3.97
N LYS A 145 -1.37 -17.51 4.21
CA LYS A 145 -0.60 -17.64 5.44
C LYS A 145 0.89 -17.54 5.08
N PRO A 146 1.45 -16.33 5.08
CA PRO A 146 2.85 -16.11 4.67
C PRO A 146 3.85 -16.47 5.77
N TYR A 147 3.38 -16.83 6.97
CA TYR A 147 4.21 -17.07 8.14
C TYR A 147 4.49 -18.56 8.36
N VAL A 148 5.74 -18.87 8.71
CA VAL A 148 6.18 -20.20 9.13
C VAL A 148 5.50 -20.56 10.44
N ARG A 149 4.99 -21.81 10.53
CA ARG A 149 4.25 -22.30 11.70
C ARG A 149 5.12 -23.14 12.63
N LEU A 150 4.67 -23.31 13.87
CA LEU A 150 5.38 -24.10 14.89
C LEU A 150 5.74 -25.53 14.44
N LYS A 151 4.85 -26.19 13.69
CA LYS A 151 5.05 -27.56 13.18
C LYS A 151 6.14 -27.69 12.11
N GLU A 152 6.64 -26.56 11.61
CA GLU A 152 7.69 -26.46 10.60
C GLU A 152 9.04 -26.08 11.24
N LEU A 153 9.08 -25.92 12.57
CA LEU A 153 10.32 -25.65 13.31
C LEU A 153 11.14 -26.94 13.54
N PRO A 154 12.48 -26.82 13.63
CA PRO A 154 13.34 -27.94 14.01
C PRO A 154 13.05 -28.43 15.44
N GLU A 155 13.42 -29.68 15.73
CA GLU A 155 13.18 -30.31 17.05
C GLU A 155 13.88 -29.58 18.20
N ASP A 156 15.04 -28.97 17.93
CA ASP A 156 15.80 -28.16 18.89
C ASP A 156 15.26 -26.74 19.03
N CYS A 157 14.23 -26.39 18.27
CA CYS A 157 13.55 -25.09 18.28
C CYS A 157 14.45 -23.90 17.95
N TYR A 158 15.66 -24.13 17.43
CA TYR A 158 16.56 -23.06 17.06
C TYR A 158 16.17 -22.52 15.68
N TYR A 159 15.34 -21.49 15.68
CA TYR A 159 14.88 -20.83 14.45
C TYR A 159 14.69 -19.31 14.68
N PRO A 160 15.78 -18.52 14.72
CA PRO A 160 15.77 -17.15 15.26
C PRO A 160 14.76 -16.19 14.65
N CYS A 161 14.55 -16.24 13.33
CA CYS A 161 13.60 -15.38 12.63
C CYS A 161 12.15 -15.55 13.09
N TYR A 162 11.82 -16.69 13.72
CA TYR A 162 10.45 -17.09 14.03
C TYR A 162 9.68 -16.04 14.82
N LYS A 163 10.35 -15.43 15.80
CA LYS A 163 9.76 -14.45 16.71
C LYS A 163 9.75 -13.03 16.18
N TYR A 164 10.45 -12.77 15.08
CA TYR A 164 10.38 -11.50 14.34
C TYR A 164 9.17 -11.43 13.39
N GLN A 165 8.46 -12.55 13.18
CA GLN A 165 7.34 -12.61 12.26
C GLN A 165 6.12 -11.82 12.78
N GLY A 166 5.61 -10.91 11.95
CA GLY A 166 4.44 -10.09 12.28
C GLY A 166 4.53 -8.68 11.74
N LYS A 167 3.86 -7.75 12.42
CA LYS A 167 3.72 -6.36 11.99
C LYS A 167 4.62 -5.44 12.80
N TRP A 168 5.44 -4.67 12.09
CA TRP A 168 6.33 -3.66 12.63
C TRP A 168 5.92 -2.29 12.08
N LYS A 169 5.99 -1.25 12.92
CA LYS A 169 5.67 0.13 12.49
C LYS A 169 6.84 1.07 12.73
N LEU A 170 6.92 2.14 11.95
CA LEU A 170 7.84 3.24 12.25
C LEU A 170 7.58 3.73 13.67
N LYS A 171 8.62 3.76 14.50
CA LYS A 171 8.51 4.21 15.88
C LYS A 171 8.38 5.73 15.96
N GLU A 172 9.22 6.44 15.20
CA GLU A 172 9.30 7.90 15.19
C GLU A 172 9.48 8.42 13.77
N GLU A 173 8.82 9.54 13.46
CA GLU A 173 9.03 10.25 12.20
C GLU A 173 10.47 10.75 12.11
N TYR A 174 11.03 10.77 10.90
CA TYR A 174 12.32 11.38 10.64
C TYR A 174 12.26 12.32 9.45
N LYS A 175 13.15 13.33 9.45
CA LYS A 175 13.19 14.38 8.43
C LYS A 175 14.54 14.42 7.75
N ILE A 176 14.56 14.67 6.45
CA ILE A 176 15.79 14.77 5.66
C ILE A 176 15.69 15.99 4.75
N PRO A 177 16.54 17.03 4.91
CA PRO A 177 16.63 18.12 3.96
C PRO A 177 17.40 17.66 2.73
N PHE A 178 17.01 18.10 1.53
CA PHE A 178 17.69 17.72 0.30
C PHE A 178 17.68 18.82 -0.76
N PHE A 179 18.69 18.80 -1.64
CA PHE A 179 18.87 19.79 -2.71
C PHE A 179 18.33 19.26 -4.04
N ARG A 180 17.59 20.06 -4.81
CA ARG A 180 17.13 19.73 -6.17
C ARG A 180 17.11 20.94 -7.06
N GLU A 181 18.23 21.28 -7.69
CA GLU A 181 18.44 22.56 -8.42
C GLU A 181 18.25 23.82 -7.56
N ARG A 182 17.55 23.72 -6.43
CA ARG A 182 17.24 24.71 -5.41
C ARG A 182 17.24 24.07 -4.02
N ASN A 183 17.35 24.93 -3.00
CA ASN A 183 17.19 24.57 -1.60
C ASN A 183 15.71 24.48 -1.23
N GLY A 184 15.44 24.06 0.00
CA GLY A 184 14.11 24.14 0.60
C GLY A 184 13.27 22.87 0.47
N PHE A 185 13.75 21.80 -0.17
CA PHE A 185 13.03 20.53 -0.12
C PHE A 185 13.33 19.74 1.14
N HIS A 186 12.27 19.20 1.73
CA HIS A 186 12.34 18.37 2.91
C HIS A 186 11.50 17.11 2.72
N TYR A 187 12.09 15.99 3.11
CA TYR A 187 11.46 14.69 3.12
C TYR A 187 11.07 14.35 4.54
N VAL A 188 9.81 14.03 4.78
CA VAL A 188 9.33 13.64 6.12
C VAL A 188 8.79 12.22 6.03
N ALA A 189 9.41 11.31 6.77
CA ALA A 189 8.91 9.95 6.87
C ALA A 189 7.80 9.87 7.91
N LYS A 190 6.55 9.92 7.44
CA LYS A 190 5.36 9.96 8.31
C LYS A 190 4.97 8.60 8.84
N GLU A 191 4.87 7.61 7.96
CA GLU A 191 4.39 6.30 8.34
C GLU A 191 5.15 5.23 7.57
N VAL A 192 5.58 4.19 8.29
CA VAL A 192 6.04 2.94 7.69
C VAL A 192 5.35 1.79 8.41
N VAL A 193 4.81 0.86 7.64
CA VAL A 193 4.31 -0.40 8.15
C VAL A 193 5.00 -1.53 7.39
N MET A 194 5.61 -2.44 8.14
CA MET A 194 6.35 -3.58 7.63
C MET A 194 5.71 -4.88 8.12
N TYR A 195 5.49 -5.82 7.21
CA TYR A 195 5.19 -7.20 7.55
C TYR A 195 6.43 -8.05 7.37
N ALA A 196 6.93 -8.63 8.45
CA ALA A 196 8.10 -9.48 8.47
C ALA A 196 7.72 -10.95 8.46
N ARG A 197 8.36 -11.76 7.61
CA ARG A 197 8.23 -13.22 7.58
C ARG A 197 9.61 -13.88 7.51
N CYS A 198 9.74 -15.10 8.04
CA CYS A 198 10.95 -15.91 7.82
C CYS A 198 11.13 -16.24 6.34
N MET A 199 12.38 -16.42 5.92
CA MET A 199 12.73 -16.89 4.57
C MET A 199 13.12 -18.37 4.62
N ASP A 200 12.14 -19.25 4.83
CA ASP A 200 12.35 -20.70 4.89
C ASP A 200 12.89 -21.26 3.56
N GLU A 201 12.61 -20.58 2.44
CA GLU A 201 13.16 -20.93 1.14
C GLU A 201 14.67 -20.66 0.97
N ARG A 202 15.28 -19.88 1.87
CA ARG A 202 16.66 -19.39 1.75
C ARG A 202 17.60 -20.05 2.74
N ASP A 203 17.15 -20.26 3.97
CA ASP A 203 17.96 -20.78 5.07
C ASP A 203 17.13 -21.68 6.00
N ASP A 204 17.57 -22.93 6.13
CA ASP A 204 16.95 -23.92 7.00
C ASP A 204 17.21 -23.64 8.49
N ARG A 205 18.16 -22.74 8.84
CA ARG A 205 18.50 -22.38 10.22
C ARG A 205 17.69 -21.21 10.77
N GLY A 206 16.91 -20.53 9.95
CA GLY A 206 16.07 -19.42 10.38
C GLY A 206 16.85 -18.16 10.75
N GLU A 207 18.05 -17.96 10.20
CA GLU A 207 18.87 -16.77 10.41
C GLU A 207 18.51 -15.63 9.44
N SER A 208 17.54 -15.83 8.55
CA SER A 208 17.10 -14.84 7.57
C SER A 208 15.60 -14.58 7.62
N PHE A 209 15.21 -13.31 7.53
CA PHE A 209 13.82 -12.90 7.36
C PHE A 209 13.70 -11.75 6.37
N GLU A 210 12.51 -11.59 5.79
CA GLU A 210 12.22 -10.49 4.88
C GLU A 210 11.04 -9.66 5.38
N GLY A 211 11.11 -8.37 5.10
CA GLY A 211 10.09 -7.38 5.41
C GLY A 211 9.48 -6.81 4.14
N TYR A 212 8.16 -6.80 4.05
CA TYR A 212 7.43 -6.06 3.04
C TYR A 212 6.88 -4.80 3.66
N GLU A 213 7.41 -3.66 3.24
CA GLU A 213 7.09 -2.36 3.81
C GLU A 213 6.22 -1.53 2.86
N TYR A 214 5.20 -0.91 3.42
CA TYR A 214 4.57 0.27 2.85
C TYR A 214 5.06 1.49 3.61
N GLN A 215 5.46 2.52 2.87
CA GLN A 215 6.00 3.76 3.41
C GLN A 215 5.18 4.92 2.84
N LYS A 216 4.57 5.73 3.70
CA LYS A 216 3.93 7.00 3.34
C LYS A 216 4.79 8.13 3.87
N HIS A 217 5.35 8.90 2.95
CA HIS A 217 6.22 10.02 3.24
C HIS A 217 5.66 11.30 2.63
N GLU A 218 6.16 12.44 3.08
CA GLU A 218 5.74 13.75 2.61
C GLU A 218 6.92 14.51 2.02
N ILE A 219 6.64 15.26 0.96
CA ILE A 219 7.54 16.26 0.41
C ILE A 219 7.04 17.63 0.81
N TRP A 220 7.91 18.37 1.49
CA TRP A 220 7.68 19.71 1.97
C TRP A 220 8.63 20.69 1.29
N TYR A 221 8.20 21.93 1.14
CA TYR A 221 8.96 23.01 0.55
C TYR A 221 9.04 24.21 1.49
N ASP A 222 10.25 24.63 1.87
CA ASP A 222 10.55 25.85 2.60
C ASP A 222 10.66 27.03 1.63
N LYS A 223 9.69 27.95 1.70
CA LYS A 223 9.60 29.15 0.87
C LYS A 223 10.80 30.09 1.01
N ARG A 224 11.58 29.98 2.09
CA ARG A 224 12.80 30.77 2.33
C ARG A 224 14.03 30.18 1.65
N GLU A 225 13.97 28.92 1.20
CA GLU A 225 15.08 28.20 0.57
C GLU A 225 16.37 28.20 1.40
N VAL A 226 16.22 27.99 2.71
CA VAL A 226 17.35 27.97 3.65
C VAL A 226 18.40 26.94 3.20
N PRO A 227 19.70 27.30 3.19
CA PRO A 227 20.76 26.36 2.81
C PRO A 227 20.79 25.14 3.71
N ILE A 228 21.08 23.98 3.11
CA ILE A 228 20.99 22.68 3.78
C ILE A 228 21.92 22.58 4.99
N ASP A 229 23.10 23.18 4.91
CA ASP A 229 24.08 23.22 6.00
C ASP A 229 23.53 23.88 7.27
N SER A 230 22.47 24.69 7.15
CA SER A 230 21.79 25.31 8.30
C SER A 230 21.01 24.31 9.15
N PHE A 231 20.74 23.11 8.62
CA PHE A 231 20.07 22.02 9.32
C PHE A 231 21.06 20.98 9.87
N LEU A 232 22.36 21.20 9.70
CA LEU A 232 23.43 20.28 10.09
C LEU A 232 24.28 20.87 11.23
N THR A 233 24.84 19.99 12.07
CA THR A 233 25.85 20.38 13.06
C THR A 233 27.14 20.80 12.36
N LYS A 234 27.90 21.72 12.98
CA LYS A 234 29.13 22.29 12.39
C LYS A 234 30.39 21.46 12.67
N ASP A 235 30.22 20.19 13.01
CA ASP A 235 31.31 19.31 13.42
C ASP A 235 31.90 18.55 12.22
N ALA A 236 33.03 17.84 12.44
CA ALA A 236 33.69 17.06 11.38
C ALA A 236 32.80 15.95 10.79
N ASN A 237 31.79 15.50 11.54
CA ASN A 237 30.75 14.57 11.09
C ASN A 237 29.37 15.25 11.25
N PRO A 238 28.90 15.99 10.24
CA PRO A 238 27.67 16.78 10.33
C PRO A 238 26.45 15.88 10.51
N LYS A 239 25.66 16.15 11.54
CA LYS A 239 24.39 15.46 11.84
C LYS A 239 23.23 16.43 11.79
N LEU A 240 22.01 15.94 11.58
CA LEU A 240 20.82 16.78 11.65
C LEU A 240 20.65 17.38 13.05
N ILE A 241 20.44 18.70 13.12
CA ILE A 241 20.25 19.39 14.40
C ILE A 241 18.89 19.06 15.02
N SER A 242 18.84 18.96 16.35
CA SER A 242 17.61 18.58 17.07
C SER A 242 16.45 19.56 16.84
N SER A 243 16.73 20.86 16.69
CA SER A 243 15.69 21.85 16.40
C SER A 243 14.98 21.61 15.07
N TYR A 244 15.69 21.09 14.07
CA TYR A 244 15.12 20.69 12.78
C TYR A 244 14.32 19.39 12.90
N MET A 245 14.86 18.39 13.61
CA MET A 245 14.16 17.11 13.81
C MET A 245 12.85 17.30 14.58
N ASN A 246 12.82 18.23 15.53
CA ASN A 246 11.66 18.50 16.39
C ASN A 246 10.72 19.60 15.87
N SER A 247 11.02 20.25 14.74
CA SER A 247 10.13 21.28 14.18
C SER A 247 8.80 20.67 13.71
N ASN A 248 7.70 21.42 13.75
CA ASN A 248 6.48 21.01 13.06
C ASN A 248 6.29 21.88 11.81
N PHE A 249 6.42 21.29 10.63
CA PHE A 249 6.24 22.02 9.36
C PHE A 249 4.79 22.44 9.13
N GLU A 250 3.82 21.74 9.72
CA GLU A 250 2.40 22.13 9.62
C GLU A 250 2.10 23.45 10.35
N ASP A 251 2.89 23.77 11.38
CA ASP A 251 2.69 24.98 12.20
C ASP A 251 3.51 26.18 11.71
N ASP A 252 4.45 25.99 10.77
CA ASP A 252 5.31 27.06 10.26
C ASP A 252 4.87 27.50 8.85
N PRO A 253 4.38 28.75 8.68
CA PRO A 253 3.85 29.24 7.41
C PRO A 253 4.91 29.35 6.31
N ASN A 254 6.18 29.15 6.59
CA ASN A 254 7.23 29.08 5.57
C ASN A 254 7.24 27.73 4.84
N TYR A 255 6.69 26.68 5.45
CA TYR A 255 6.67 25.35 4.86
C TYR A 255 5.34 25.06 4.17
N VAL A 256 5.40 24.42 3.01
CA VAL A 256 4.23 24.01 2.23
C VAL A 256 4.38 22.54 1.86
N LYS A 257 3.40 21.71 2.21
CA LYS A 257 3.35 20.30 1.81
C LYS A 257 3.00 20.22 0.34
N ILE A 258 3.85 19.60 -0.47
CA ILE A 258 3.70 19.55 -1.93
C ILE A 258 3.07 18.23 -2.39
N ALA A 259 3.46 17.12 -1.76
CA ALA A 259 3.02 15.79 -2.17
C ALA A 259 3.21 14.75 -1.07
N TYR A 260 2.47 13.65 -1.18
CA TYR A 260 2.77 12.38 -0.55
C TYR A 260 3.55 11.48 -1.50
N VAL A 261 4.51 10.74 -0.95
CA VAL A 261 5.26 9.70 -1.65
C VAL A 261 4.94 8.37 -1.00
N HIS A 262 4.31 7.49 -1.77
CA HIS A 262 3.96 6.14 -1.36
C HIS A 262 5.02 5.19 -1.91
N THR A 263 5.75 4.49 -1.06
CA THR A 263 6.79 3.54 -1.48
C THR A 263 6.48 2.16 -0.94
N PHE A 264 6.49 1.17 -1.84
CA PHE A 264 6.58 -0.24 -1.46
C PHE A 264 8.04 -0.64 -1.46
N PHE A 265 8.49 -1.24 -0.38
CA PHE A 265 9.88 -1.54 -0.14
C PHE A 265 10.00 -3.00 0.30
N LYS A 266 10.94 -3.73 -0.30
CA LYS A 266 11.30 -5.09 0.14
C LYS A 266 12.62 -5.00 0.90
N THR A 267 12.62 -5.47 2.13
CA THR A 267 13.80 -5.52 3.00
C THR A 267 14.14 -6.96 3.29
N GLU A 268 15.42 -7.27 3.35
CA GLU A 268 15.98 -8.54 3.79
C GLU A 268 16.83 -8.27 5.03
N PHE A 269 16.72 -9.17 6.00
CA PHE A 269 17.41 -9.13 7.26
C PHE A 269 18.17 -10.44 7.46
N SER A 270 19.42 -10.32 7.93
CA SER A 270 20.25 -11.45 8.32
C SER A 270 20.60 -11.30 9.80
N ILE A 271 20.42 -12.37 10.55
CA ILE A 271 20.74 -12.49 11.97
C ILE A 271 22.12 -13.14 12.05
N ASP A 272 23.09 -12.44 12.63
CA ASP A 272 24.45 -12.92 12.87
C ASP A 272 24.75 -12.78 14.37
N GLY A 273 24.46 -13.86 15.11
CA GLY A 273 24.47 -13.84 16.57
C GLY A 273 23.49 -12.81 17.12
N GLU A 274 24.02 -11.81 17.82
CA GLU A 274 23.22 -10.71 18.39
C GLU A 274 23.04 -9.53 17.43
N GLN A 275 23.60 -9.58 16.22
CA GLN A 275 23.50 -8.50 15.25
C GLN A 275 22.48 -8.82 14.15
N ILE A 276 21.79 -7.78 13.69
CA ILE A 276 20.85 -7.85 12.57
C ILE A 276 21.34 -6.89 11.50
N GLN A 277 21.66 -7.46 10.35
CA GLN A 277 22.01 -6.71 9.15
C GLN A 277 20.75 -6.45 8.33
N ARG A 278 20.63 -5.26 7.76
CA ARG A 278 19.48 -4.84 6.96
C ARG A 278 19.92 -4.38 5.58
N SER A 279 19.30 -4.95 4.56
CA SER A 279 19.44 -4.51 3.17
C SER A 279 18.07 -4.46 2.52
N GLY A 280 17.77 -3.46 1.70
CA GLY A 280 16.49 -3.47 1.01
C GLY A 280 16.40 -2.53 -0.17
N LYS A 281 15.34 -2.68 -0.96
CA LYS A 281 15.11 -1.96 -2.20
C LYS A 281 13.66 -1.56 -2.35
N ALA A 282 13.44 -0.42 -2.99
CA ALA A 282 12.10 -0.02 -3.42
C ALA A 282 11.65 -0.94 -4.57
N ILE A 283 10.41 -1.44 -4.50
CA ILE A 283 9.80 -2.28 -5.53
C ILE A 283 8.67 -1.56 -6.28
N GLY A 284 8.18 -0.45 -5.73
CA GLY A 284 7.20 0.41 -6.36
C GLY A 284 7.11 1.76 -5.65
N ARG A 285 6.76 2.81 -6.38
CA ARG A 285 6.55 4.14 -5.83
C ARG A 285 5.47 4.89 -6.60
N ASP A 286 4.65 5.64 -5.88
CA ASP A 286 3.66 6.54 -6.42
C ASP A 286 3.76 7.91 -5.74
N ILE A 287 3.40 8.97 -6.47
CA ILE A 287 3.34 10.33 -5.94
C ILE A 287 1.90 10.83 -6.02
N GLU A 288 1.39 11.27 -4.88
CA GLU A 288 0.12 11.96 -4.77
C GLU A 288 0.38 13.45 -4.49
N PHE A 289 0.15 14.30 -5.47
CA PHE A 289 0.28 15.74 -5.28
C PHE A 289 -0.87 16.28 -4.43
N VAL A 290 -0.54 17.22 -3.54
CA VAL A 290 -1.57 18.00 -2.85
C VAL A 290 -2.38 18.78 -3.91
N PRO A 291 -3.72 18.85 -3.77
CA PRO A 291 -4.56 19.54 -4.74
C PRO A 291 -4.12 20.99 -4.95
N GLN A 292 -4.16 21.43 -6.21
CA GLN A 292 -3.70 22.77 -6.60
C GLN A 292 -4.44 23.88 -5.84
N GLU A 293 -5.75 23.71 -5.62
CA GLU A 293 -6.60 24.64 -4.87
C GLU A 293 -6.15 24.85 -3.41
N VAL A 294 -5.49 23.86 -2.81
CA VAL A 294 -4.91 23.96 -1.47
C VAL A 294 -3.59 24.73 -1.56
N LEU A 295 -2.74 24.41 -2.54
CA LEU A 295 -1.42 25.03 -2.70
C LEU A 295 -1.49 26.50 -3.12
N GLU A 296 -2.50 26.89 -3.88
CA GLU A 296 -2.74 28.30 -4.26
C GLU A 296 -3.10 29.17 -3.06
N LYS A 297 -3.74 28.61 -2.02
CA LYS A 297 -4.06 29.31 -0.77
C LYS A 297 -2.81 29.60 0.08
N GLU A 298 -1.74 28.82 -0.12
CA GLU A 298 -0.46 28.95 0.60
C GLU A 298 0.47 30.05 0.05
N ALA A 299 -0.08 30.94 -0.79
CA ALA A 299 0.62 32.05 -1.46
C ALA A 299 1.80 31.61 -2.35
N VAL A 300 1.75 30.39 -2.89
CA VAL A 300 2.73 29.88 -3.86
C VAL A 300 2.30 30.30 -5.27
N SER A 301 3.15 31.03 -5.99
CA SER A 301 2.83 31.44 -7.38
C SER A 301 2.62 30.21 -8.29
N ALA A 302 1.70 30.29 -9.25
CA ALA A 302 1.43 29.18 -10.18
C ALA A 302 2.68 28.72 -10.96
N LYS A 303 3.60 29.66 -11.26
CA LYS A 303 4.90 29.34 -11.87
C LYS A 303 5.76 28.48 -10.95
N LEU A 304 5.94 28.92 -9.70
CA LEU A 304 6.69 28.17 -8.69
C LEU A 304 6.05 26.80 -8.46
N LEU A 305 4.73 26.70 -8.37
CA LEU A 305 4.04 25.43 -8.18
C LEU A 305 4.33 24.43 -9.32
N ASN A 306 4.35 24.89 -10.56
CA ASN A 306 4.68 24.03 -11.71
C ASN A 306 6.14 23.58 -11.68
N GLU A 307 7.07 24.46 -11.27
CA GLU A 307 8.46 24.11 -11.05
C GLU A 307 8.60 23.05 -9.95
N LEU A 308 7.96 23.25 -8.79
CA LEU A 308 7.96 22.29 -7.68
C LEU A 308 7.35 20.93 -8.08
N LYS A 309 6.26 20.93 -8.85
CA LYS A 309 5.66 19.69 -9.38
C LYS A 309 6.62 18.98 -10.35
N SER A 310 7.31 19.72 -11.21
CA SER A 310 8.31 19.16 -12.14
C SER A 310 9.51 18.55 -11.39
N GLU A 311 10.01 19.26 -10.38
CA GLU A 311 11.11 18.80 -9.53
C GLU A 311 10.69 17.59 -8.70
N THR A 312 9.49 17.60 -8.11
CA THR A 312 8.94 16.45 -7.37
C THR A 312 8.71 15.23 -8.26
N ASN A 313 8.19 15.43 -9.48
CA ASN A 313 8.11 14.36 -10.48
C ASN A 313 9.50 13.83 -10.84
N SER A 314 10.52 14.70 -10.90
CA SER A 314 11.90 14.29 -11.16
C SER A 314 12.54 13.58 -9.96
N ILE A 315 12.07 13.83 -8.73
CA ILE A 315 12.42 13.02 -7.55
C ILE A 315 11.89 11.60 -7.74
N ALA A 316 10.65 11.44 -8.22
CA ALA A 316 10.08 10.12 -8.52
C ALA A 316 10.72 9.42 -9.72
N LYS A 317 10.96 10.15 -10.82
CA LYS A 317 11.29 9.57 -12.13
C LYS A 317 12.78 9.42 -12.42
N ASN A 318 13.62 10.40 -12.06
CA ASN A 318 14.98 10.53 -12.65
C ASN A 318 16.14 10.43 -11.63
N LEU A 319 15.88 10.26 -10.34
CA LEU A 319 16.95 10.17 -9.31
C LEU A 319 16.71 9.08 -8.26
N LEU A 320 15.74 8.20 -8.53
CA LEU A 320 15.61 6.88 -7.90
C LEU A 320 15.78 5.77 -8.93
N ASP A 321 16.56 6.02 -10.00
CA ASP A 321 17.03 4.98 -10.93
C ASP A 321 17.81 3.86 -10.21
N ASP A 322 18.09 4.01 -8.92
CA ASP A 322 18.48 2.91 -8.05
C ASP A 322 17.31 2.15 -7.40
N PHE A 323 16.36 1.73 -8.23
CA PHE A 323 15.60 0.51 -7.93
C PHE A 323 16.53 -0.73 -7.86
N SER A 324 17.78 -0.61 -8.36
CA SER A 324 18.78 -1.68 -8.40
C SER A 324 19.71 -1.74 -7.19
N LYS A 325 20.10 -0.61 -6.59
CA LYS A 325 21.04 -0.65 -5.46
C LYS A 325 20.31 -0.77 -4.12
N PRO A 326 20.70 -1.76 -3.30
CA PRO A 326 20.18 -1.89 -1.96
C PRO A 326 20.58 -0.68 -1.11
N ILE A 327 19.62 -0.18 -0.32
CA ILE A 327 19.91 0.67 0.82
C ILE A 327 20.34 -0.26 1.95
N THR A 328 21.63 -0.20 2.26
CA THR A 328 22.22 -0.92 3.40
C THR A 328 22.38 0.07 4.56
N CYS A 329 21.96 -0.35 5.75
CA CYS A 329 22.18 0.39 6.98
C CYS A 329 23.26 -0.31 7.80
N ASN A 330 23.83 0.39 8.78
CA ASN A 330 24.70 -0.25 9.74
C ASN A 330 23.95 -1.38 10.48
N PRO A 331 24.62 -2.49 10.80
CA PRO A 331 24.03 -3.54 11.62
C PRO A 331 23.55 -2.97 12.96
N THR A 332 22.47 -3.54 13.48
CA THR A 332 21.93 -3.20 14.80
C THR A 332 21.95 -4.40 15.73
N MET A 333 21.85 -4.17 17.03
CA MET A 333 21.68 -5.25 17.99
C MET A 333 20.24 -5.78 17.95
N ALA A 334 20.10 -7.09 18.09
CA ALA A 334 18.82 -7.74 18.31
C ALA A 334 18.16 -7.15 19.58
N PRO A 335 16.82 -7.03 19.62
CA PRO A 335 16.13 -6.49 20.80
C PRO A 335 16.37 -7.34 22.05
N ASN A 336 16.60 -8.65 21.85
CA ASN A 336 16.96 -9.59 22.90
C ASN A 336 17.96 -10.62 22.34
N VAL A 337 18.91 -11.04 23.19
CA VAL A 337 19.87 -12.11 22.89
C VAL A 337 19.16 -13.46 22.75
N ASP A 338 18.14 -13.71 23.59
CA ASP A 338 17.24 -14.85 23.41
C ASP A 338 16.08 -14.44 22.51
N PHE A 339 16.12 -14.91 21.25
CA PHE A 339 15.07 -14.60 20.28
C PHE A 339 13.68 -15.06 20.73
N ASN A 340 13.57 -16.04 21.64
CA ASN A 340 12.28 -16.49 22.18
C ASN A 340 11.58 -15.42 23.02
N GLN A 341 12.33 -14.45 23.55
CA GLN A 341 11.79 -13.35 24.36
C GLN A 341 11.33 -12.16 23.53
N ILE A 342 11.54 -12.19 22.21
CA ILE A 342 11.09 -11.11 21.34
C ILE A 342 9.57 -11.06 21.35
N LYS A 343 9.03 -9.87 21.58
CA LYS A 343 7.60 -9.61 21.77
C LYS A 343 7.21 -8.22 21.32
N GLU A 344 5.90 -7.98 21.28
CA GLU A 344 5.35 -6.66 21.02
C GLU A 344 5.93 -5.60 21.96
N GLY A 345 6.24 -4.43 21.40
CA GLY A 345 6.96 -3.34 22.07
C GLY A 345 8.46 -3.32 21.83
N ASP A 346 9.07 -4.42 21.39
CA ASP A 346 10.51 -4.46 21.07
C ASP A 346 10.83 -3.59 19.84
N VAL A 347 12.08 -3.08 19.80
CA VAL A 347 12.50 -2.08 18.82
C VAL A 347 13.72 -2.55 18.03
N LEU A 348 13.64 -2.42 16.70
CA LEU A 348 14.78 -2.55 15.80
C LEU A 348 15.18 -1.17 15.28
N SER A 349 16.41 -0.72 15.57
CA SER A 349 16.88 0.63 15.22
C SER A 349 18.09 0.58 14.31
N PHE A 350 17.99 1.10 13.10
CA PHE A 350 19.06 1.06 12.10
C PHE A 350 19.58 2.47 11.82
N ASP A 351 20.89 2.64 11.91
CA ASP A 351 21.57 3.85 11.44
C ASP A 351 21.84 3.72 9.95
N CYS A 352 21.20 4.56 9.16
CA CYS A 352 21.19 4.51 7.71
C CYS A 352 21.76 5.80 7.12
N GLN A 353 22.23 5.73 5.88
CA GLN A 353 22.67 6.90 5.12
C GLN A 353 21.77 7.10 3.90
N PHE A 354 21.38 8.34 3.66
CA PHE A 354 20.60 8.74 2.49
C PHE A 354 21.45 9.65 1.60
N SER A 355 21.65 9.25 0.34
CA SER A 355 22.32 10.11 -0.64
C SER A 355 21.32 11.04 -1.31
N THR A 356 21.54 12.33 -1.20
CA THR A 356 20.77 13.38 -1.90
C THR A 356 21.45 13.80 -3.20
N GLY A 357 22.39 12.99 -3.71
CA GLY A 357 23.20 13.26 -4.89
C GLY A 357 24.46 14.10 -4.62
N ARG A 358 24.35 15.17 -3.82
CA ARG A 358 25.49 16.05 -3.47
C ARG A 358 26.13 15.75 -2.11
N PHE A 359 25.39 15.13 -1.20
CA PHE A 359 25.85 14.82 0.15
C PHE A 359 25.13 13.58 0.70
N LEU A 360 25.70 13.01 1.75
CA LEU A 360 25.09 11.93 2.53
C LEU A 360 24.46 12.53 3.79
N VAL A 361 23.26 12.06 4.13
CA VAL A 361 22.58 12.42 5.39
C VAL A 361 22.40 11.15 6.20
N ASP A 362 22.94 11.17 7.41
CA ASP A 362 22.68 10.12 8.38
C ASP A 362 21.27 10.28 8.96
N TYR A 363 20.53 9.17 9.03
CA TYR A 363 19.23 9.13 9.69
C TYR A 363 19.06 7.80 10.41
N ASN A 364 18.29 7.82 11.49
CA ASN A 364 17.93 6.62 12.22
C ASN A 364 16.54 6.16 11.79
N LYS A 365 16.40 4.88 11.45
CA LYS A 365 15.11 4.24 11.17
C LYS A 365 14.82 3.20 12.23
N SER A 366 13.90 3.52 13.13
CA SER A 366 13.47 2.63 14.20
C SER A 366 12.09 2.05 13.91
N TYR A 367 11.97 0.73 14.07
CA TYR A 367 10.70 0.01 13.98
C TYR A 367 10.32 -0.52 15.36
N ILE A 368 9.05 -0.39 15.74
CA ILE A 368 8.48 -1.02 16.93
C ILE A 368 7.61 -2.20 16.52
N PHE A 369 7.73 -3.31 17.24
CA PHE A 369 6.94 -4.51 16.99
C PHE A 369 5.52 -4.30 17.54
N THR A 370 4.50 -4.29 16.68
CA THR A 370 3.11 -3.99 17.12
C THR A 370 2.23 -5.21 17.21
N ASP A 371 2.40 -6.18 16.32
CA ASP A 371 1.56 -7.38 16.32
C ASP A 371 2.41 -8.61 16.02
N GLN A 372 2.60 -9.47 17.02
CA GLN A 372 3.31 -10.73 16.84
C GLN A 372 2.32 -11.82 16.42
N TYR A 373 2.46 -12.33 15.19
CA TYR A 373 1.53 -13.32 14.65
C TYR A 373 1.87 -14.77 15.04
N ILE A 374 2.81 -14.90 15.97
CA ILE A 374 3.35 -16.16 16.45
C ILE A 374 3.37 -16.14 17.99
N SER A 375 2.32 -16.69 18.61
CA SER A 375 2.17 -16.71 20.06
C SER A 375 2.78 -17.95 20.73
N THR A 376 3.15 -18.96 19.95
CA THR A 376 3.66 -20.21 20.49
C THR A 376 5.12 -20.08 20.89
N PHE A 377 5.42 -20.53 22.11
CA PHE A 377 6.77 -20.78 22.58
C PHE A 377 7.12 -22.21 22.24
N CYS A 378 8.35 -22.44 21.80
CA CYS A 378 8.87 -23.79 21.78
C CYS A 378 8.99 -24.31 23.22
N ARG A 379 8.71 -25.59 23.40
CA ARG A 379 8.64 -26.23 24.72
C ARG A 379 9.99 -26.63 25.26
#